data_AF-B0RAK6-F1
#
_entry.id   AF-B0RAK6-F1
#
_cell.length_a   1.000
_cell.length_b   1.000
_cell.length_c   1.000
_cell.angle_alpha   90.00
_cell.angle_beta   90.00
_cell.angle_gamma   90.00
#
_symmetry.space_group_name_H-M   'P 1'
#
loop_
_entity.id
_entity.type
_entity.pdbx_description
1 polymer ?
#
loop_
_entity_poly.entity_id
_entity_poly.type
_entity_poly.pdbx_seq_one_letter_code
_entity_poly.pdbx_strand_id
1 'polypeptide(L)' 'MNIVAFIIAFALFLGGMALFAFAFYIEGFELLSFFAGILLVSASIAIPAHILKRTDA' A
#
# COMPACT_ATOMS: atom_id res chain seq x y z
N MET A 1 17.34 -5.17 -2.57
CA MET A 1 16.36 -4.15 -2.11
C MET A 1 16.86 -3.57 -0.80
N ASN A 2 16.91 -2.24 -0.69
CA ASN A 2 17.15 -1.59 0.60
C ASN A 2 16.03 -2.01 1.58
N ILE A 3 16.41 -2.55 2.75
CA ILE A 3 15.46 -3.07 3.74
C ILE A 3 14.44 -2.02 4.18
N VAL A 4 14.83 -0.75 4.17
CA VAL A 4 13.94 0.38 4.47
C VAL A 4 12.80 0.46 3.45
N ALA A 5 13.08 0.28 2.16
CA ALA A 5 12.06 0.31 1.11
C ALA A 5 11.11 -0.89 1.21
N PHE A 6 11.62 -2.06 1.59
CA PHE A 6 10.78 -3.23 1.88
C PHE A 6 9.81 -2.95 3.03
N ILE A 7 10.32 -2.39 4.15
CA ILE A 7 9.49 -2.06 5.32
C ILE A 7 8.40 -1.05 4.95
N ILE A 8 8.75 -0.01 4.17
CA ILE A 8 7.77 0.99 3.72
C ILE A 8 6.71 0.35 2.82
N ALA A 9 7.11 -0.46 1.84
CA ALA A 9 6.18 -1.17 0.98
C ALA A 9 5.25 -2.10 1.78
N PHE A 10 5.82 -2.84 2.74
CA PHE A 10 5.05 -3.75 3.59
C PHE A 10 4.06 -2.99 4.49
N ALA A 11 4.46 -1.85 5.05
CA ALA A 11 3.58 -1.00 5.84
C ALA A 11 2.41 -0.44 5.00
N LEU A 12 2.68 0.00 3.77
CA LEU A 12 1.64 0.46 2.85
C LEU A 12 0.67 -0.66 2.48
N PHE A 13 1.18 -1.87 2.26
CA PHE A 13 0.35 -3.05 1.99
C PHE A 13 -0.58 -3.36 3.16
N LEU A 14 -0.04 -3.45 4.39
CA LEU A 14 -0.83 -3.68 5.59
C LEU A 14 -1.86 -2.56 5.84
N GLY A 15 -1.46 -1.31 5.61
CA GLY A 15 -2.37 -0.15 5.71
C GLY A 15 -3.52 -0.22 4.70
N GLY A 16 -3.24 -0.61 3.45
CA GLY A 16 -4.27 -0.80 2.44
C GLY A 16 -5.22 -1.95 2.77
N MET A 17 -4.68 -3.08 3.25
CA MET A 17 -5.48 -4.23 3.69
C MET A 17 -6.36 -3.88 4.90
N ALA A 18 -5.86 -3.10 5.85
CA ALA A 18 -6.64 -2.60 6.97
C ALA A 18 -7.79 -1.70 6.49
N LEU A 19 -7.52 -0.77 5.56
CA LEU A 19 -8.57 0.08 4.98
C LEU A 19 -9.66 -0.72 4.28
N PHE A 20 -9.31 -1.80 3.57
CA PHE A 20 -10.32 -2.71 3.01
C PHE A 20 -11.14 -3.41 4.08
N ALA A 21 -10.51 -3.87 5.17
CA ALA A 21 -11.22 -4.52 6.26
C ALA A 21 -12.23 -3.58 6.93
N PHE A 22 -11.89 -2.30 7.07
CA PHE A 22 -12.75 -1.28 7.67
C PHE A 22 -13.70 -0.59 6.68
N ALA A 23 -13.56 -0.82 5.37
CA ALA A 23 -14.27 -0.02 4.37
C ALA A 23 -15.79 -0.03 4.52
N PHE A 24 -16.37 -1.16 4.95
CA PHE A 24 -17.81 -1.30 5.16
C PHE A 24 -18.29 -0.87 6.55
N TYR A 25 -17.38 -0.45 7.42
CA TYR A 25 -17.67 -0.04 8.80
C TYR A 25 -17.56 1.48 8.99
N ILE A 26 -17.10 2.22 7.99
CA ILE A 26 -16.99 3.68 8.03
C ILE A 26 -18.16 4.27 7.26
N GLU A 27 -19.27 4.50 7.96
CA GLU A 27 -20.49 5.08 7.38
C GLU A 27 -20.20 6.40 6.63
N GLY A 28 -20.64 6.48 5.38
CA GLY A 28 -20.48 7.65 4.52
C GLY A 28 -19.10 7.81 3.86
N PHE A 29 -18.13 6.94 4.18
CA PHE A 29 -16.80 6.93 3.57
C PHE A 29 -16.42 5.58 2.99
N GLU A 30 -17.39 4.72 2.68
CA GLU A 30 -17.16 3.35 2.20
C GLU A 30 -16.39 3.36 0.87
N LEU A 31 -16.81 4.21 -0.06
CA LEU A 31 -16.13 4.38 -1.34
C LEU A 31 -14.70 4.92 -1.16
N LEU A 32 -14.54 5.93 -0.29
CA LEU A 32 -13.25 6.59 -0.10
C LEU A 32 -12.24 5.65 0.55
N SER A 33 -12.65 4.94 1.60
CA SER A 33 -11.82 3.98 2.33
C SER A 33 -11.44 2.78 1.46
N PHE A 34 -12.40 2.24 0.70
CA PHE A 34 -12.12 1.18 -0.27
C PHE A 34 -11.15 1.66 -1.35
N PHE A 35 -11.39 2.82 -1.96
CA PHE A 35 -10.52 3.35 -3.00
C PHE A 35 -9.11 3.69 -2.48
N ALA A 36 -9.00 4.23 -1.26
CA ALA A 36 -7.71 4.45 -0.59
C ALA A 36 -6.95 3.13 -0.38
N GLY A 37 -7.65 2.05 -0.01
CA GLY A 37 -7.09 0.70 0.07
C GLY A 37 -6.46 0.26 -1.26
N ILE A 38 -7.16 0.46 -2.38
CA ILE A 38 -6.64 0.14 -3.73
C ILE A 38 -5.35 0.91 -4.00
N LEU A 39 -5.35 2.22 -3.73
CA LEU A 39 -4.18 3.07 -4.00
C LEU A 39 -2.97 2.66 -3.15
N LEU A 40 -3.18 2.35 -1.87
CA LEU A 40 -2.11 1.93 -0.97
C LEU A 40 -1.53 0.57 -1.35
N VAL A 41 -2.37 -0.41 -1.68
CA VAL A 41 -1.90 -1.72 -2.17
C VAL A 41 -1.16 -1.55 -3.50
N SER A 42 -1.69 -0.74 -4.42
CA SER A 42 -1.02 -0.46 -5.70
C SER A 42 0.35 0.19 -5.50
N ALA A 43 0.44 1.17 -4.59
CA ALA A 43 1.69 1.84 -4.24
C ALA A 43 2.70 0.87 -3.59
N SER A 44 2.24 -0.05 -2.73
CA SER A 44 3.10 -1.04 -2.09
C SER A 44 3.86 -1.92 -3.09
N ILE A 45 3.25 -2.20 -4.24
CA ILE A 45 3.85 -2.99 -5.33
C ILE A 45 4.69 -2.09 -6.25
N ALA A 46 4.22 -0.88 -6.53
CA ALA A 46 4.91 0.06 -7.42
C ALA A 46 6.26 0.53 -6.88
N ILE A 47 6.40 0.73 -5.56
CA ILE A 47 7.65 1.19 -4.92
C ILE A 47 8.83 0.24 -5.20
N PRO A 48 8.76 -1.06 -4.85
CA PRO A 48 9.86 -1.99 -5.12
C PRO A 48 10.04 -2.27 -6.61
N ALA A 49 8.97 -2.19 -7.42
CA ALA A 49 9.03 -2.54 -8.85
C ALA A 49 9.59 -1.41 -9.74
N HIS A 50 9.29 -0.14 -9.45
CA HIS A 50 9.57 0.98 -10.35
C HIS A 50 10.45 2.07 -9.72
N ILE A 51 10.29 2.33 -8.41
CA ILE A 51 11.03 3.40 -7.73
C ILE A 51 12.38 2.91 -7.25
N LEU A 52 12.44 1.67 -6.75
CA LEU A 52 13.69 1.06 -6.33
C LEU A 52 14.37 0.38 -7.53
N LYS A 53 15.07 1.17 -8.36
CA LYS A 53 15.97 0.60 -9.38
C LYS A 53 16.88 -0.44 -8.73
N ARG A 54 16.93 -1.63 -9.33
CA ARG A 54 17.84 -2.72 -8.98
C ARG A 54 19.26 -2.13 -8.88
N THR A 55 19.75 -1.90 -7.66
CA THR A 55 21.18 -1.66 -7.43
C THR A 55 21.83 -3.02 -7.59
N ASP A 56 22.05 -3.40 -8.84
CA ASP A 56 23.05 -4.40 -9.19
C ASP A 56 24.41 -3.74 -8.94
N ALA A 57 24.94 -3.99 -7.74
CA ALA A 57 26.37 -3.89 -7.49
C ALA A 57 27.00 -5.26 -7.80
#